data_AF-A0A0D7AYR8-F1
#
_entry.id   AF-A0A0D7AYR8-F1
#
_cell.length_a   1.000
_cell.length_b   1.000
_cell.length_c   1.000
_cell.angle_alpha   90.00
_cell.angle_beta   90.00
_cell.angle_gamma   90.00
#
_symmetry.space_group_name_H-M   'P 1'
#
loop_
_entity.id
_entity.type
_entity.pdbx_description
1 polymer ?
#
loop_
_entity_poly.entity_id
_entity_poly.type
_entity_poly.pdbx_seq_one_letter_code
_entity_poly.pdbx_strand_id
1 'polypeptide(L)'
;MSCTPMLQCLALPSVPDDMQDEQRMMNALSPLERPSPLNAVCPRPIPNSYWATPLLLACEYPWTPKNPRKPKLDNLLQAGVRTFIDLTESGELSPYANGNILSGRADLLGIDNTTIEYHRFPIRDRSLPQSVEYMYKVLDVLSDNEKRGRISAVHCRGGIGRTGMVVGCWLVQCGIAKDGQEALEIIAGEWASVEKCIRFPHSPETGPQFDFVKNFRAHA
;
A
#
# COMPACT_ATOMS: atom_id res chain seq x y z
N MET A 1 -30.69 36.89 37.07
CA MET A 1 -30.82 36.39 35.69
C MET A 1 -29.40 36.30 35.14
N SER A 2 -28.85 35.09 35.12
CA SER A 2 -27.43 34.82 34.83
C SER A 2 -27.29 34.44 33.36
N CYS A 3 -26.59 35.26 32.57
CA CYS A 3 -26.20 34.94 31.21
C CYS A 3 -24.74 34.46 31.22
N THR A 4 -24.53 33.16 31.05
CA THR A 4 -23.23 32.54 30.80
C THR A 4 -22.84 32.77 29.33
N PRO A 5 -21.59 33.15 29.01
CA PRO A 5 -21.16 33.24 27.62
C PRO A 5 -20.90 31.84 27.04
N MET A 6 -21.37 31.63 25.81
CA MET A 6 -21.09 30.42 25.03
C MET A 6 -19.57 30.25 24.88
N LEU A 7 -19.08 29.10 25.37
CA LEU A 7 -17.74 28.63 25.09
C LEU A 7 -17.63 28.40 23.59
N GLN A 8 -16.76 29.17 22.94
CA GLN A 8 -16.38 28.97 21.55
C GLN A 8 -15.61 27.64 21.49
N CYS A 9 -16.19 26.62 20.86
CA CYS A 9 -15.48 25.38 20.56
C CYS A 9 -14.29 25.71 19.66
N LEU A 10 -13.10 25.79 20.26
CA LEU A 10 -11.84 25.76 19.52
C LEU A 10 -11.78 24.39 18.82
N ALA A 11 -11.86 24.40 17.49
CA ALA A 11 -11.54 23.23 16.69
C ALA A 11 -10.09 22.82 17.01
N LEU A 12 -9.92 21.56 17.41
CA LEU A 12 -8.59 20.97 17.59
C LEU A 12 -7.82 21.07 16.26
N PRO A 13 -6.50 21.32 16.29
CA PRO A 13 -5.71 21.35 15.07
C PRO A 13 -5.82 20.01 14.35
N SER A 14 -6.09 20.08 13.05
CA SER A 14 -6.06 18.94 12.15
C SER A 14 -4.65 18.34 12.16
N VAL A 15 -4.53 17.06 12.50
CA VAL A 15 -3.25 16.31 12.42
C VAL A 15 -3.21 15.35 11.20
N PRO A 16 -3.09 15.80 9.93
CA PRO A 16 -2.78 14.86 8.83
C PRO A 16 -1.57 15.21 7.96
N ASP A 17 -0.96 16.40 8.08
CA ASP A 17 0.17 16.79 7.20
C ASP A 17 1.52 16.23 7.69
N ASP A 18 1.75 16.26 9.01
CA ASP A 18 3.05 15.97 9.62
C ASP A 18 3.58 14.56 9.29
N MET A 19 2.76 13.51 9.47
CA MET A 19 3.18 12.13 9.18
C MET A 19 3.45 11.87 7.69
N GLN A 20 2.73 12.54 6.79
CA GLN A 20 2.95 12.39 5.35
C GLN A 20 4.26 13.07 4.95
N ASP A 21 4.55 14.23 5.52
CA ASP A 21 5.81 14.93 5.32
C ASP A 21 6.99 14.15 5.90
N GLU A 22 6.85 13.55 7.07
CA GLU A 22 7.85 12.63 7.63
C GLU A 22 8.12 11.44 6.69
N GLN A 23 7.08 10.80 6.13
CA GLN A 23 7.26 9.71 5.17
C GLN A 23 7.94 10.15 3.88
N ARG A 24 7.63 11.36 3.38
CA ARG A 24 8.31 11.95 2.22
C ARG A 24 9.78 12.23 2.53
N MET A 25 10.08 12.77 3.70
CA MET A 25 11.44 13.01 4.17
C MET A 25 12.22 11.70 4.29
N MET A 26 11.62 10.67 4.88
CA MET A 26 12.21 9.33 4.95
C MET A 26 12.45 8.72 3.57
N ASN A 27 11.55 8.95 2.61
CA ASN A 27 11.74 8.46 1.25
C ASN A 27 12.93 9.14 0.55
N ALA A 28 13.20 10.41 0.88
CA ALA A 28 14.32 11.16 0.33
C ALA A 28 15.69 10.74 0.92
N LEU A 29 15.71 10.05 2.07
CA LEU A 29 16.94 9.49 2.64
C LEU A 29 17.48 8.36 1.75
N SER A 30 18.81 8.19 1.78
CA SER A 30 19.41 7.02 1.16
C SER A 30 18.86 5.73 1.81
N PRO A 31 18.75 4.61 1.08
CA PRO A 31 18.20 3.37 1.64
C PRO A 31 18.89 2.92 2.95
N LEU A 32 20.19 3.19 3.11
CA LEU A 32 20.98 2.85 4.29
C LEU A 32 20.65 3.71 5.53
N GLU A 33 20.12 4.92 5.32
CA GLU A 33 19.77 5.87 6.38
C GLU A 33 18.30 5.75 6.81
N ARG A 34 17.51 4.94 6.09
CA ARG A 34 16.09 4.74 6.43
C ARG A 34 15.95 3.89 7.69
N PRO A 35 14.99 4.23 8.58
CA PRO A 35 14.67 3.39 9.72
C PRO A 35 14.27 1.98 9.29
N SER A 36 14.76 0.97 9.99
CA SER A 36 14.41 -0.43 9.76
C SER A 36 14.16 -1.13 11.11
N PRO A 37 13.01 -1.81 11.29
CA PRO A 37 11.89 -1.88 10.34
C PRO A 37 11.13 -0.55 10.24
N LEU A 38 10.56 -0.24 9.07
CA LEU A 38 9.80 1.02 8.86
C LEU A 38 8.62 1.16 9.81
N ASN A 39 8.05 0.04 10.26
CA ASN A 39 6.92 0.03 11.18
C ASN A 39 7.25 0.54 12.61
N ALA A 40 8.53 0.71 12.94
CA ALA A 40 8.96 1.34 14.20
C ALA A 40 8.68 2.84 14.22
N VAL A 41 8.61 3.47 13.05
CA VAL A 41 8.38 4.92 12.86
C VAL A 41 7.07 5.22 12.13
N CYS A 42 6.62 4.31 11.25
CA CYS A 42 5.36 4.41 10.52
C CYS A 42 4.41 3.29 10.94
N PRO A 43 3.47 3.54 11.87
CA PRO A 43 2.48 2.54 12.27
C PRO A 43 1.73 1.97 11.06
N ARG A 44 1.47 0.67 11.11
CA ARG A 44 0.75 -0.01 10.03
C ARG A 44 -0.74 0.34 10.11
N PRO A 45 -1.38 0.76 9.01
CA PRO A 45 -2.79 1.16 9.05
C PRO A 45 -3.74 -0.02 9.30
N ILE A 46 -3.33 -1.24 8.95
CA ILE A 46 -4.08 -2.47 9.23
C ILE A 46 -3.13 -3.63 9.61
N PRO A 47 -3.61 -4.64 10.37
CA PRO A 47 -2.76 -5.76 10.81
C PRO A 47 -2.14 -6.60 9.68
N ASN A 48 -2.86 -6.68 8.55
CA ASN A 48 -2.46 -7.43 7.36
C ASN A 48 -1.88 -6.49 6.29
N SER A 49 -0.93 -5.66 6.70
CA SER A 49 -0.15 -4.79 5.82
C SER A 49 1.29 -4.65 6.30
N TYR A 50 2.16 -4.10 5.46
CA TYR A 50 3.50 -3.62 5.80
C TYR A 50 3.92 -2.49 4.86
N TRP A 51 4.82 -1.63 5.31
CA TRP A 51 5.43 -0.59 4.48
C TRP A 51 6.63 -1.18 3.75
N ALA A 52 6.55 -1.30 2.42
CA ALA A 52 7.67 -1.77 1.60
C ALA A 52 8.70 -0.66 1.36
N THR A 53 8.20 0.57 1.22
CA THR A 53 8.98 1.81 1.26
C THR A 53 8.16 2.82 2.08
N PRO A 54 8.73 3.97 2.47
CA PRO A 54 7.94 5.01 3.13
C PRO A 54 6.69 5.46 2.34
N LEU A 55 6.69 5.29 1.01
CA LEU A 55 5.57 5.67 0.12
C LEU A 55 4.83 4.49 -0.51
N LEU A 56 5.20 3.24 -0.21
CA LEU A 56 4.52 2.06 -0.74
C LEU A 56 4.05 1.13 0.39
N LEU A 57 2.73 1.03 0.53
CA LEU A 57 2.06 0.09 1.41
C LEU A 57 1.68 -1.19 0.67
N ALA A 58 2.08 -2.34 1.19
CA ALA A 58 1.58 -3.65 0.80
C ALA A 58 0.45 -4.06 1.75
N CYS A 59 -0.73 -4.43 1.24
CA CYS A 59 -1.84 -4.79 2.11
C CYS A 59 -2.79 -5.85 1.53
N GLU A 60 -3.62 -6.43 2.40
CA GLU A 60 -4.77 -7.22 1.99
C GLU A 60 -5.89 -6.37 1.38
N TYR A 61 -6.88 -7.03 0.75
CA TYR A 61 -8.01 -6.32 0.15
C TYR A 61 -8.72 -5.43 1.19
N PRO A 62 -8.92 -4.13 0.91
CA PRO A 62 -9.30 -3.16 1.95
C PRO A 62 -10.81 -3.06 2.20
N TRP A 63 -11.64 -3.78 1.43
CA TRP A 63 -13.09 -3.62 1.53
C TRP A 63 -13.87 -4.94 1.57
N THR A 64 -14.98 -4.95 2.31
CA THR A 64 -15.97 -6.02 2.30
C THR A 64 -17.35 -5.46 2.62
N PRO A 65 -18.42 -5.93 1.95
CA PRO A 65 -19.78 -5.52 2.30
C PRO A 65 -20.21 -5.97 3.71
N LYS A 66 -19.48 -6.91 4.33
CA LYS A 66 -19.77 -7.40 5.69
C LYS A 66 -19.47 -6.38 6.80
N ASN A 67 -18.61 -5.41 6.54
CA ASN A 67 -18.26 -4.37 7.51
C ASN A 67 -18.26 -2.98 6.82
N PRO A 68 -19.44 -2.47 6.44
CA PRO A 68 -19.54 -1.26 5.63
C PRO A 68 -19.33 0.03 6.43
N ARG A 69 -19.45 -0.01 7.77
CA ARG A 69 -19.39 1.18 8.63
C ARG A 69 -17.96 1.57 9.03
N LYS A 70 -17.08 0.57 9.18
CA LYS A 70 -15.67 0.75 9.57
C LYS A 70 -14.78 -0.14 8.68
N PRO A 71 -14.78 0.05 7.35
CA PRO A 71 -13.94 -0.74 6.46
C PRO A 71 -12.46 -0.41 6.72
N LYS A 72 -11.59 -1.39 6.47
CA LYS A 72 -10.13 -1.21 6.48
C LYS A 72 -9.66 -0.06 5.57
N LEU A 73 -10.43 0.19 4.51
CA LEU A 73 -10.22 1.28 3.57
C LEU A 73 -10.06 2.65 4.24
N ASP A 74 -10.80 2.92 5.32
CA ASP A 74 -10.69 4.20 6.04
C ASP A 74 -9.30 4.39 6.62
N ASN A 75 -8.74 3.33 7.22
CA ASN A 75 -7.41 3.40 7.81
C ASN A 75 -6.33 3.63 6.75
N LEU A 76 -6.51 3.08 5.54
CA LEU A 76 -5.59 3.34 4.43
C LEU A 76 -5.65 4.81 4.00
N LEU A 77 -6.86 5.35 3.84
CA LEU A 77 -7.08 6.75 3.48
C LEU A 77 -6.53 7.71 4.54
N GLN A 78 -6.74 7.42 5.82
CA GLN A 78 -6.20 8.19 6.95
C GLN A 78 -4.68 8.12 7.03
N ALA A 79 -4.08 6.99 6.65
CA ALA A 79 -2.62 6.85 6.52
C ALA A 79 -2.05 7.51 5.25
N GLY A 80 -2.82 8.37 4.59
CA GLY A 80 -2.33 9.16 3.45
C GLY A 80 -2.30 8.42 2.12
N VAL A 81 -2.80 7.18 2.02
CA VAL A 81 -2.88 6.47 0.73
C VAL A 81 -3.76 7.26 -0.24
N ARG A 82 -3.21 7.58 -1.41
CA ARG A 82 -3.94 8.31 -2.47
C ARG A 82 -3.94 7.59 -3.81
N THR A 83 -3.09 6.58 -4.01
CA THR A 83 -3.18 5.73 -5.19
C THR A 83 -3.34 4.26 -4.80
N PHE A 84 -4.38 3.61 -5.33
CA PHE A 84 -4.70 2.21 -5.08
C PHE A 84 -4.38 1.37 -6.31
N ILE A 85 -3.55 0.34 -6.13
CA ILE A 85 -3.18 -0.64 -7.16
C ILE A 85 -3.84 -1.96 -6.79
N ASP A 86 -4.90 -2.32 -7.52
CA ASP A 86 -5.69 -3.53 -7.32
C ASP A 86 -5.27 -4.63 -8.31
N LEU A 87 -4.71 -5.71 -7.77
CA LEU A 87 -4.24 -6.86 -8.55
C LEU A 87 -5.32 -7.92 -8.80
N THR A 88 -6.56 -7.68 -8.36
CA THR A 88 -7.64 -8.67 -8.43
C THR A 88 -8.38 -8.66 -9.77
N GLU A 89 -8.88 -9.83 -10.17
CA GLU A 89 -9.70 -9.97 -11.37
C GLU A 89 -11.13 -9.46 -11.13
N SER A 90 -11.83 -9.07 -12.21
CA SER A 90 -13.25 -8.75 -12.12
C SER A 90 -14.04 -9.96 -11.61
N GLY A 91 -14.93 -9.75 -10.64
CA GLY A 91 -15.70 -10.82 -10.01
C GLY A 91 -14.93 -11.63 -8.95
N GLU A 92 -13.62 -11.42 -8.78
CA GLU A 92 -12.84 -12.09 -7.73
C GLU A 92 -13.33 -11.69 -6.33
N LEU A 93 -13.62 -10.40 -6.15
CA LEU A 93 -14.10 -9.79 -4.92
C LEU A 93 -15.14 -8.73 -5.24
N SER A 94 -15.98 -8.42 -4.26
CA SER A 94 -16.92 -7.31 -4.39
C SER A 94 -16.12 -6.01 -4.64
N PRO A 95 -16.47 -5.19 -5.65
CA PRO A 95 -15.71 -4.01 -6.02
C PRO A 95 -15.93 -2.84 -5.05
N TYR A 96 -14.88 -2.05 -4.80
CA TYR A 96 -14.97 -0.82 -3.99
C TYR A 96 -14.67 0.47 -4.77
N ALA A 97 -14.09 0.39 -5.97
CA ALA A 97 -13.83 1.57 -6.79
C ALA A 97 -15.06 2.04 -7.58
N ASN A 98 -15.76 1.12 -8.27
CA ASN A 98 -16.77 1.47 -9.28
C ASN A 98 -18.20 1.71 -8.72
N GLY A 99 -18.35 1.99 -7.42
CA GLY A 99 -19.65 1.99 -6.74
C GLY A 99 -19.82 3.03 -5.64
N ASN A 100 -19.14 4.17 -5.76
CA ASN A 100 -19.09 5.25 -4.77
C ASN A 100 -18.57 4.85 -3.38
N ILE A 101 -18.04 3.63 -3.21
CA ILE A 101 -17.50 3.20 -1.92
C ILE A 101 -16.22 3.96 -1.64
N LEU A 102 -15.21 3.85 -2.50
CA LEU A 102 -13.94 4.58 -2.32
C LEU A 102 -14.17 6.08 -2.18
N SER A 103 -14.91 6.67 -3.11
CA SER A 103 -15.15 8.11 -3.11
C SER A 103 -16.00 8.57 -1.93
N GLY A 104 -17.05 7.83 -1.58
CA GLY A 104 -17.88 8.14 -0.42
C GLY A 104 -17.13 7.97 0.90
N ARG A 105 -16.22 6.99 1.02
CA ARG A 105 -15.34 6.89 2.20
C ARG A 105 -14.39 8.09 2.29
N ALA A 106 -13.84 8.53 1.16
CA ALA A 106 -13.01 9.72 1.12
C ALA A 106 -13.77 10.99 1.53
N ASP A 107 -14.98 11.20 0.99
CA ASP A 107 -15.84 12.34 1.36
C ASP A 107 -16.16 12.35 2.86
N LEU A 108 -16.49 11.18 3.42
CA LEU A 108 -16.77 11.03 4.86
C LEU A 108 -15.55 11.37 5.74
N LEU A 109 -14.34 11.24 5.20
CA LEU A 109 -13.09 11.58 5.87
C LEU A 109 -12.59 12.99 5.53
N GLY A 110 -13.34 13.76 4.72
CA GLY A 110 -12.94 15.09 4.27
C GLY A 110 -11.74 15.09 3.30
N ILE A 111 -11.52 13.99 2.60
CA ILE A 111 -10.44 13.84 1.62
C ILE A 111 -10.96 14.25 0.24
N ASP A 112 -10.24 15.15 -0.43
CA ASP A 112 -10.55 15.54 -1.80
C ASP A 112 -10.42 14.34 -2.76
N ASN A 113 -11.56 13.95 -3.33
CA ASN A 113 -11.67 12.85 -4.28
C ASN A 113 -10.81 13.03 -5.54
N THR A 114 -10.50 14.27 -5.95
CA THR A 114 -9.63 14.52 -7.11
C THR A 114 -8.19 14.09 -6.86
N THR A 115 -7.81 13.92 -5.59
CA THR A 115 -6.49 13.43 -5.21
C THR A 115 -6.38 11.91 -5.23
N ILE A 116 -7.48 11.17 -5.43
CA ILE A 116 -7.50 9.71 -5.37
C ILE A 116 -7.41 9.09 -6.76
N GLU A 117 -6.49 8.14 -6.91
CA GLU A 117 -6.30 7.35 -8.12
C GLU A 117 -6.52 5.86 -7.82
N TYR A 118 -7.13 5.16 -8.76
CA TYR A 118 -7.34 3.71 -8.67
C TYR A 118 -6.96 3.07 -10.00
N HIS A 119 -6.04 2.12 -9.94
CA HIS A 119 -5.58 1.34 -11.08
C HIS A 119 -5.82 -0.14 -10.82
N ARG A 120 -6.50 -0.81 -11.75
CA ARG A 120 -6.63 -2.26 -11.70
C ARG A 120 -5.69 -2.91 -12.71
N PHE A 121 -4.77 -3.71 -12.19
CA PHE A 121 -3.85 -4.54 -12.96
C PHE A 121 -4.11 -6.01 -12.64
N PRO A 122 -5.16 -6.62 -13.23
CA PRO A 122 -5.59 -7.95 -12.85
C PRO A 122 -4.48 -8.99 -13.09
N ILE A 123 -4.13 -9.69 -12.02
CA ILE A 123 -3.28 -10.88 -12.05
C ILE A 123 -4.10 -12.02 -11.45
N ARG A 124 -4.29 -13.10 -12.22
CA ARG A 124 -5.05 -14.28 -11.78
C ARG A 124 -4.53 -14.79 -10.43
N ASP A 125 -5.44 -15.23 -9.56
CA ASP A 125 -5.07 -15.64 -8.21
C ASP A 125 -3.94 -16.70 -8.22
N ARG A 126 -2.99 -16.53 -7.30
CA ARG A 126 -1.77 -17.34 -7.13
C ARG A 126 -0.91 -17.51 -8.41
N SER A 127 -1.12 -16.69 -9.43
CA SER A 127 -0.44 -16.80 -10.73
C SER A 127 0.59 -15.69 -10.91
N LEU A 128 1.29 -15.75 -12.05
CA LEU A 128 2.18 -14.70 -12.56
C LEU A 128 1.40 -13.67 -13.39
N PRO A 129 1.92 -12.44 -13.57
CA PRO A 129 1.44 -11.56 -14.63
C PRO A 129 1.61 -12.22 -16.01
N GLN A 130 0.88 -11.73 -17.00
CA GLN A 130 0.93 -12.26 -18.37
C GLN A 130 2.30 -12.11 -19.05
N SER A 131 3.11 -11.14 -18.60
CA SER A 131 4.48 -10.94 -19.06
C SER A 131 5.25 -10.03 -18.10
N VAL A 132 6.56 -9.87 -18.30
CA VAL A 132 7.38 -8.91 -17.55
C VAL A 132 7.01 -7.47 -17.92
N GLU A 133 6.67 -7.19 -19.18
CA GLU A 133 6.21 -5.89 -19.64
C GLU A 133 4.89 -5.47 -18.98
N TYR A 134 4.06 -6.45 -18.61
CA TYR A 134 2.87 -6.17 -17.80
C TYR A 134 3.24 -5.72 -16.38
N MET A 135 4.26 -6.33 -15.77
CA MET A 135 4.78 -5.89 -14.48
C MET A 135 5.31 -4.46 -14.57
N TYR A 136 6.07 -4.12 -15.62
CA TYR A 136 6.59 -2.77 -15.82
C TYR A 136 5.50 -1.69 -15.81
N LYS A 137 4.33 -1.95 -16.40
CA LYS A 137 3.18 -1.02 -16.34
C LYS A 137 2.71 -0.72 -14.92
N VAL A 138 2.78 -1.71 -14.03
CA VAL A 138 2.46 -1.51 -12.59
C VAL A 138 3.53 -0.64 -11.94
N LEU A 139 4.81 -0.94 -12.24
CA LEU A 139 5.95 -0.20 -11.68
C LEU A 139 6.05 1.22 -12.20
N ASP A 140 5.60 1.50 -13.43
CA ASP A 140 5.55 2.84 -14.00
C ASP A 140 4.59 3.75 -13.18
N VAL A 141 3.45 3.21 -12.76
CA VAL A 141 2.51 3.92 -11.86
C VAL A 141 3.18 4.18 -10.50
N LEU A 142 3.88 3.19 -9.95
CA LEU A 142 4.61 3.37 -8.69
C LEU A 142 5.73 4.42 -8.81
N SER A 143 6.46 4.42 -9.92
CA SER A 143 7.52 5.39 -10.21
C SER A 143 6.97 6.81 -10.34
N ASP A 144 5.85 6.98 -11.05
CA ASP A 144 5.17 8.27 -11.12
C ASP A 144 4.69 8.74 -9.74
N ASN A 145 4.10 7.86 -8.94
CA ASN A 145 3.65 8.20 -7.59
C ASN A 145 4.80 8.60 -6.67
N GLU A 146 5.91 7.86 -6.70
CA GLU A 146 7.10 8.18 -5.92
C GLU A 146 7.66 9.56 -6.29
N LYS A 147 7.75 9.89 -7.59
CA LYS A 147 8.16 11.21 -8.07
C LYS A 147 7.24 12.34 -7.59
N ARG A 148 5.95 12.05 -7.44
CA ARG A 148 4.95 13.00 -6.92
C ARG A 148 4.87 13.00 -5.38
N GLY A 149 5.68 12.22 -4.68
CA GLY A 149 5.64 12.11 -3.22
C GLY A 149 4.31 11.54 -2.69
N ARG A 150 3.65 10.69 -3.47
CA ARG A 150 2.31 10.14 -3.21
C ARG A 150 2.41 8.72 -2.65
N ILE A 151 1.65 8.47 -1.59
CA ILE A 151 1.56 7.16 -0.97
C ILE A 151 0.65 6.25 -1.80
N SER A 152 1.20 5.10 -2.19
CA SER A 152 0.51 4.05 -2.94
C SER A 152 0.20 2.85 -2.05
N ALA A 153 -0.96 2.23 -2.23
CA ALA A 153 -1.27 0.91 -1.68
C ALA A 153 -1.40 -0.11 -2.79
N VAL A 154 -0.57 -1.16 -2.75
CA VAL A 154 -0.70 -2.32 -3.63
C VAL A 154 -1.36 -3.47 -2.86
N HIS A 155 -2.40 -4.06 -3.47
CA HIS A 155 -3.14 -5.14 -2.83
C HIS A 155 -3.62 -6.20 -3.82
N CYS A 156 -3.82 -7.40 -3.30
CA CYS A 156 -4.58 -8.46 -3.97
C CYS A 156 -5.73 -8.87 -3.05
N ARG A 157 -6.13 -10.15 -3.02
CA ARG A 157 -7.04 -10.66 -1.98
C ARG A 157 -6.36 -10.67 -0.60
N GLY A 158 -5.28 -11.44 -0.49
CA GLY A 158 -4.64 -11.74 0.77
C GLY A 158 -3.60 -10.72 1.22
N GLY A 159 -3.05 -9.93 0.28
CA GLY A 159 -1.84 -9.14 0.50
C GLY A 159 -0.56 -9.97 0.54
N ILE A 160 -0.60 -11.21 0.00
CA ILE A 160 0.47 -12.22 0.18
C ILE A 160 1.26 -12.39 -1.13
N GLY A 161 0.77 -13.23 -2.05
CA GLY A 161 1.54 -13.65 -3.24
C GLY A 161 1.70 -12.57 -4.30
N ARG A 162 0.59 -12.18 -4.96
CA ARG A 162 0.60 -11.16 -6.03
C ARG A 162 1.15 -9.81 -5.53
N THR A 163 0.78 -9.43 -4.31
CA THR A 163 1.26 -8.22 -3.65
C THR A 163 2.77 -8.27 -3.40
N GLY A 164 3.26 -9.33 -2.74
CA GLY A 164 4.70 -9.50 -2.49
C GLY A 164 5.50 -9.55 -3.79
N MET A 165 4.93 -10.11 -4.86
CA MET A 165 5.58 -10.14 -6.17
C MET A 165 5.77 -8.74 -6.76
N VAL A 166 4.73 -7.91 -6.76
CA VAL A 166 4.86 -6.50 -7.21
C VAL A 166 5.84 -5.73 -6.34
N VAL A 167 5.77 -5.91 -5.01
CA VAL A 167 6.68 -5.27 -4.06
C VAL A 167 8.13 -5.68 -4.35
N GLY A 168 8.40 -6.96 -4.59
CA GLY A 168 9.75 -7.45 -4.86
C GLY A 168 10.33 -6.85 -6.13
N CYS A 169 9.54 -6.82 -7.21
CA CYS A 169 9.94 -6.15 -8.44
C CYS A 169 10.16 -4.64 -8.23
N TRP A 170 9.32 -3.98 -7.43
CA TRP A 170 9.47 -2.57 -7.11
C TRP A 170 10.76 -2.27 -6.35
N LEU A 171 11.10 -3.06 -5.33
CA LEU A 171 12.32 -2.87 -4.53
C LEU A 171 13.58 -2.93 -5.40
N VAL A 172 13.60 -3.80 -6.42
CA VAL A 172 14.67 -3.86 -7.43
C VAL A 172 14.61 -2.64 -8.35
N GLN A 173 13.43 -2.26 -8.85
CA GLN A 173 13.24 -1.16 -9.78
C GLN A 173 13.67 0.20 -9.19
N CYS A 174 13.36 0.47 -7.93
CA CYS A 174 13.71 1.74 -7.27
C CYS A 174 15.11 1.73 -6.62
N GLY A 175 15.86 0.64 -6.79
CA GLY A 175 17.24 0.53 -6.33
C GLY A 175 17.41 0.38 -4.81
N ILE A 176 16.34 0.05 -4.08
CA ILE A 176 16.43 -0.28 -2.64
C ILE A 176 17.08 -1.65 -2.46
N ALA A 177 16.73 -2.61 -3.31
CA ALA A 177 17.39 -3.91 -3.41
C ALA A 177 18.30 -3.93 -4.64
N LYS A 178 19.51 -4.46 -4.48
CA LYS A 178 20.49 -4.64 -5.56
C LYS A 178 20.02 -5.65 -6.61
N ASP A 179 19.25 -6.65 -6.18
CA ASP A 179 18.74 -7.73 -7.01
C ASP A 179 17.48 -8.37 -6.38
N GLY A 180 16.87 -9.30 -7.12
CA GLY A 180 15.66 -9.99 -6.68
C GLY A 180 15.85 -10.86 -5.43
N GLN A 181 17.07 -11.31 -5.14
CA GLN A 181 17.34 -12.13 -3.95
C GLN A 181 17.28 -11.26 -2.69
N GLU A 182 17.95 -10.10 -2.72
CA GLU A 182 17.89 -9.12 -1.63
C GLU A 182 16.48 -8.55 -1.44
N ALA A 183 15.73 -8.34 -2.54
CA ALA A 183 14.34 -7.91 -2.45
C ALA A 183 13.46 -8.92 -1.68
N LEU A 184 13.68 -10.22 -1.89
CA LEU A 184 12.95 -11.28 -1.19
C LEU A 184 13.33 -11.37 0.30
N GLU A 185 14.58 -11.08 0.64
CA GLU A 185 15.06 -11.00 2.03
C GLU A 185 14.41 -9.82 2.77
N ILE A 186 14.34 -8.65 2.12
CA ILE A 186 13.64 -7.47 2.67
C ILE A 186 12.16 -7.79 2.91
N ILE A 187 11.48 -8.38 1.93
CA ILE A 187 10.07 -8.78 2.08
C ILE A 187 9.90 -9.78 3.22
N ALA A 188 10.79 -10.75 3.37
CA ALA A 188 10.70 -11.73 4.44
C ALA A 188 10.76 -11.06 5.84
N GLY A 189 11.64 -10.07 6.01
CA GLY A 189 11.74 -9.28 7.24
C GLY A 189 10.45 -8.51 7.55
N GLU A 190 9.90 -7.80 6.56
CA GLU A 190 8.66 -7.04 6.73
C GLU A 190 7.45 -7.96 6.94
N TRP A 191 7.37 -9.06 6.19
CA TRP A 191 6.28 -10.04 6.23
C TRP A 191 6.19 -10.74 7.58
N ALA A 192 7.31 -10.98 8.26
CA ALA A 192 7.33 -11.57 9.60
C ALA A 192 6.54 -10.75 10.64
N SER A 193 6.34 -9.45 10.40
CA SER A 193 5.53 -8.58 11.27
C SER A 193 4.02 -8.65 11.00
N VAL A 194 3.61 -9.30 9.91
CA VAL A 194 2.23 -9.35 9.44
C VAL A 194 1.48 -10.50 10.12
N GLU A 195 0.26 -10.24 10.63
CA GLU A 195 -0.51 -11.22 11.41
C GLU A 195 -0.73 -12.54 10.66
N LYS A 196 -0.95 -12.47 9.34
CA LYS A 196 -1.10 -13.64 8.46
C LYS A 196 0.16 -14.51 8.33
N CYS A 197 1.34 -14.02 8.70
CA CYS A 197 2.58 -14.79 8.60
C CYS A 197 2.50 -16.13 9.35
N ILE A 198 1.72 -16.19 10.43
CA ILE A 198 1.49 -17.43 11.21
C ILE A 198 0.89 -18.55 10.33
N ARG A 199 0.02 -18.19 9.39
CA ARG A 199 -0.66 -19.15 8.49
C ARG A 199 -0.01 -19.24 7.12
N PHE A 200 0.59 -18.15 6.66
CA PHE A 200 1.24 -18.02 5.36
C PHE A 200 2.67 -17.53 5.59
N PRO A 201 3.64 -18.43 5.81
CA PRO A 201 4.98 -18.04 6.28
C PRO A 201 5.81 -17.27 5.25
N HIS A 202 5.35 -17.17 4.00
CA HIS A 202 6.10 -16.57 2.90
C HIS A 202 5.24 -15.61 2.08
N SER A 203 5.87 -14.52 1.65
CA SER A 203 5.41 -13.58 0.62
C SER A 203 6.60 -13.31 -0.30
N PRO A 204 6.50 -13.49 -1.63
CA PRO A 204 5.38 -14.07 -2.38
C PRO A 204 5.00 -15.51 -1.96
N GLU A 205 3.83 -15.99 -2.39
CA GLU A 205 3.22 -17.22 -1.83
C GLU A 205 3.62 -18.50 -2.58
N THR A 206 3.89 -18.40 -3.89
CA THR A 206 4.16 -19.57 -4.74
C THR A 206 5.59 -19.56 -5.27
N GLY A 207 6.14 -20.75 -5.52
CA GLY A 207 7.46 -20.91 -6.14
C GLY A 207 7.63 -20.09 -7.42
N PRO A 208 6.69 -20.16 -8.40
CA PRO A 208 6.77 -19.32 -9.60
C PRO A 208 6.83 -17.82 -9.31
N GLN A 209 6.07 -17.32 -8.33
CA GLN A 209 6.11 -15.89 -7.96
C GLN A 209 7.45 -15.51 -7.33
N PHE A 210 8.01 -16.38 -6.50
CA PHE A 210 9.33 -16.20 -5.92
C PHE A 210 10.40 -16.16 -7.02
N ASP A 211 10.36 -17.11 -7.96
CA ASP A 211 11.28 -17.17 -9.10
C ASP A 211 11.13 -15.95 -10.01
N PHE A 212 9.91 -15.43 -10.18
CA PHE A 212 9.66 -14.22 -10.95
C PHE A 212 10.38 -13.01 -10.35
N VAL A 213 10.26 -12.81 -9.02
CA VAL A 213 10.97 -11.73 -8.32
C VAL A 213 12.48 -11.95 -8.37
N LYS A 214 12.94 -13.17 -8.06
CA LYS A 214 14.37 -13.51 -8.02
C LYS A 214 15.08 -13.21 -9.33
N ASN A 215 14.41 -13.45 -10.45
CA ASN A 215 14.95 -13.24 -11.79
C ASN A 215 14.57 -11.88 -12.41
N PHE A 216 13.85 -11.03 -11.68
CA PHE A 216 13.42 -9.73 -12.17
C PHE A 216 14.62 -8.82 -12.47
N ARG A 217 14.51 -8.03 -13.52
CA ARG A 217 15.49 -7.02 -13.92
C ARG A 217 14.78 -5.68 -14.01
N ALA A 218 15.37 -4.66 -13.41
CA ALA A 218 14.87 -3.30 -13.54
C ALA A 218 14.89 -2.88 -15.02
N HIS A 219 13.86 -2.16 -15.45
CA HIS A 219 13.84 -1.53 -16.77
C HIS A 219 14.23 -0.06 -16.68
N ALA A 220 14.88 0.43 -17.74
CA ALA A 220 15.35 1.80 -17.86
C ALA A 220 14.21 2.78 -18.18
#